data_AF-A0A7W8M598-F1
#
_entry.id   AF-A0A7W8M598-F1
#
_cell.length_a   1.000
_cell.length_b   1.000
_cell.length_c   1.000
_cell.angle_alpha   90.00
_cell.angle_beta   90.00
_cell.angle_gamma   90.00
#
_symmetry.space_group_name_H-M   'P 1'
#
loop_
_entity.id
_entity.type
_entity.pdbx_description
1 polymer ?
#
loop_
_entity_poly.entity_id
_entity_poly.type
_entity_poly.pdbx_seq_one_letter_code
_entity_poly.pdbx_strand_id
1 'polypeptide(L)'
;MLITLDTKSVIPIYAQLRNQIVAGIGRGELKAGEHLPTVRQLAADAGVNTMTVNKAYQLLKTEGFIEIDRRKGATVCPVGCGNSDYREKLEKELELLSAEACLKGVGCEEFLQLCKNIFGQMHPTCIEEG
;
A
#
# COMPACT_ATOMS: atom_id res chain seq x y z
N MET A 1 1.75 -7.10 -12.41
CA MET A 1 2.37 -7.00 -11.07
C MET A 1 2.84 -8.38 -10.65
N LEU A 2 4.11 -8.54 -10.25
CA LEU A 2 4.60 -9.75 -9.59
C LEU A 2 4.44 -9.58 -8.09
N ILE A 3 3.78 -10.52 -7.42
CA ILE A 3 3.59 -10.48 -5.97
C ILE A 3 4.55 -11.49 -5.34
N THR A 4 5.43 -11.02 -4.46
CA THR A 4 6.40 -11.88 -3.77
C THR A 4 6.11 -11.90 -2.28
N LEU A 5 5.70 -13.05 -1.75
CA LEU A 5 5.30 -13.17 -0.35
C LEU A 5 6.30 -14.01 0.43
N ASP A 6 6.59 -13.60 1.66
CA ASP A 6 7.46 -14.32 2.57
C ASP A 6 6.66 -14.89 3.74
N THR A 7 6.44 -16.20 3.74
CA THR A 7 5.71 -16.89 4.80
C THR A 7 6.49 -17.03 6.10
N LYS A 8 7.79 -16.71 6.12
CA LYS A 8 8.64 -16.73 7.32
C LYS A 8 8.77 -15.36 7.97
N SER A 9 8.30 -14.31 7.31
CA SER A 9 8.30 -12.96 7.84
C SER A 9 7.38 -12.84 9.06
N VAL A 10 7.74 -11.93 9.97
CA VAL A 10 6.89 -11.53 11.11
C VAL A 10 5.64 -10.77 10.66
N ILE A 11 5.62 -10.26 9.42
CA ILE A 11 4.48 -9.55 8.84
C ILE A 11 3.47 -10.59 8.33
N PRO A 12 2.19 -10.55 8.77
CA PRO A 12 1.18 -11.45 8.25
C PRO A 12 0.98 -11.33 6.73
N ILE A 13 0.68 -12.44 6.04
CA ILE A 13 0.55 -12.48 4.58
C ILE A 13 -0.44 -11.46 4.01
N TYR A 14 -1.61 -11.28 4.64
CA TYR A 14 -2.58 -10.29 4.17
C TYR A 14 -2.02 -8.86 4.20
N ALA A 15 -1.17 -8.55 5.19
CA ALA A 15 -0.53 -7.24 5.32
C ALA A 15 0.58 -7.08 4.29
N GLN A 16 1.31 -8.14 3.96
CA GLN A 16 2.28 -8.14 2.86
C GLN A 16 1.62 -7.88 1.50
N LEU A 17 0.49 -8.54 1.20
CA LEU A 17 -0.30 -8.28 -0.01
C LEU A 17 -0.72 -6.81 -0.08
N ARG A 18 -1.32 -6.31 1.02
CA ARG A 18 -1.74 -4.91 1.12
C ARG A 18 -0.57 -3.96 0.87
N ASN A 19 0.59 -4.21 1.49
CA ASN A 19 1.77 -3.36 1.32
C ASN A 19 2.28 -3.33 -0.12
N GLN A 20 2.28 -4.47 -0.82
CA GLN A 20 2.69 -4.51 -2.22
C GLN A 20 1.74 -3.77 -3.14
N ILE A 21 0.43 -3.90 -2.93
CA ILE A 21 -0.57 -3.17 -3.71
C ILE A 21 -0.44 -1.66 -3.46
N VAL A 22 -0.34 -1.21 -2.21
CA VAL A 22 -0.15 0.22 -1.90
C VAL A 22 1.14 0.75 -2.51
N ALA A 23 2.24 -0.02 -2.44
CA ALA A 23 3.50 0.41 -3.04
C ALA A 23 3.42 0.46 -4.57
N GLY A 24 2.70 -0.47 -5.21
CA GLY A 24 2.44 -0.45 -6.65
C GLY A 24 1.61 0.77 -7.08
N ILE A 25 0.56 1.11 -6.33
CA ILE A 25 -0.22 2.35 -6.54
C ILE A 25 0.69 3.57 -6.35
N GLY A 26 1.46 3.61 -5.26
CA GLY A 26 2.36 4.70 -4.95
C GLY A 26 3.43 4.93 -6.02
N ARG A 27 3.97 3.88 -6.63
CA ARG A 27 4.92 3.96 -7.76
C ARG A 27 4.27 4.24 -9.12
N GLY A 28 2.94 4.28 -9.20
CA GLY A 28 2.19 4.47 -10.44
C GLY A 28 2.09 3.22 -11.32
N GLU A 29 2.51 2.05 -10.83
CA GLU A 29 2.38 0.75 -11.52
C GLU A 29 0.92 0.29 -11.63
N LEU A 30 0.10 0.72 -10.67
CA LEU A 30 -1.35 0.55 -10.66
C LEU A 30 -1.99 1.93 -10.74
N LYS A 31 -2.80 2.17 -11.77
CA LYS A 31 -3.38 3.49 -12.03
C LYS A 31 -4.71 3.65 -11.32
N ALA A 32 -5.06 4.89 -10.96
CA ALA A 32 -6.42 5.18 -10.52
C ALA A 32 -7.44 4.74 -11.58
N GLY A 33 -8.55 4.15 -11.13
CA GLY A 33 -9.57 3.56 -12.02
C GLY A 33 -9.20 2.18 -12.59
N GLU A 34 -7.98 1.68 -12.37
CA GLU A 34 -7.57 0.35 -12.81
C GLU A 34 -8.23 -0.75 -11.96
N HIS A 35 -8.69 -1.81 -12.63
CA HIS A 35 -9.25 -2.98 -11.97
C HIS A 35 -8.15 -3.89 -11.40
N LEU A 36 -8.29 -4.24 -10.12
CA LEU A 36 -7.45 -5.26 -9.50
C LEU A 36 -7.95 -6.67 -9.85
N PRO A 37 -7.06 -7.69 -9.79
CA PRO A 37 -7.46 -9.07 -9.97
C PRO A 37 -8.56 -9.48 -9.00
N THR A 38 -9.39 -10.45 -9.39
CA THR A 38 -10.40 -11.00 -8.48
C THR A 38 -9.74 -11.68 -7.29
N VAL A 39 -10.46 -11.80 -6.16
CA VAL A 39 -9.97 -12.50 -4.96
C VAL A 39 -9.47 -13.91 -5.29
N ARG A 40 -10.16 -14.63 -6.18
CA ARG A 40 -9.78 -15.98 -6.59
C ARG A 40 -8.55 -16.00 -7.47
N GLN A 41 -8.47 -15.09 -8.45
CA GLN A 41 -7.32 -14.99 -9.33
C GLN A 41 -6.06 -14.63 -8.53
N LEU A 42 -6.15 -13.59 -7.69
CA LEU A 42 -5.02 -13.16 -6.89
C LEU A 42 -4.56 -14.23 -5.89
N ALA A 43 -5.50 -14.98 -5.32
CA ALA A 43 -5.18 -16.09 -4.43
C ALA A 43 -4.42 -17.20 -5.16
N ALA A 44 -4.82 -17.53 -6.40
CA ALA A 44 -4.14 -18.50 -7.23
C ALA A 44 -2.74 -18.01 -7.64
N ASP A 45 -2.64 -16.78 -8.14
CA ASP A 45 -1.38 -16.18 -8.61
C ASP A 45 -0.35 -16.05 -7.48
N ALA A 46 -0.81 -15.68 -6.28
CA ALA A 46 0.06 -15.50 -5.11
C ALA A 46 0.23 -16.78 -4.27
N GLY A 47 -0.47 -17.87 -4.57
CA GLY A 47 -0.40 -19.12 -3.83
C GLY A 47 -0.91 -19.03 -2.38
N VAL A 48 -1.95 -18.22 -2.13
CA VAL A 48 -2.49 -17.97 -0.78
C VAL A 48 -3.98 -18.29 -0.68
N ASN A 49 -4.49 -18.35 0.55
CA ASN A 49 -5.93 -18.54 0.78
C ASN A 49 -6.73 -17.30 0.32
N THR A 50 -7.89 -17.53 -0.31
CA THR A 50 -8.83 -16.47 -0.73
C THR A 50 -9.29 -15.58 0.43
N MET A 51 -9.41 -16.12 1.64
CA MET A 51 -9.72 -15.34 2.85
C MET A 51 -8.62 -14.32 3.17
N THR A 52 -7.36 -14.66 2.92
CA THR A 52 -6.21 -13.78 3.13
C THR A 52 -6.24 -12.62 2.16
N VAL A 53 -6.54 -12.88 0.88
CA VAL A 53 -6.73 -11.85 -0.14
C VAL A 53 -7.92 -10.96 0.20
N ASN A 54 -9.05 -11.55 0.59
CA ASN A 54 -10.24 -10.80 0.97
C ASN A 54 -9.93 -9.84 2.13
N LYS A 55 -9.22 -10.32 3.16
CA LYS A 55 -8.78 -9.48 4.29
C LYS A 55 -7.89 -8.32 3.83
N ALA A 56 -6.96 -8.55 2.90
CA ALA A 56 -6.12 -7.50 2.33
C ALA A 56 -6.96 -6.45 1.57
N TYR A 57 -7.92 -6.89 0.75
CA TYR A 57 -8.80 -6.01 -0.02
C TYR A 57 -9.73 -5.20 0.88
N GLN A 58 -10.28 -5.79 1.94
CA GLN A 58 -11.09 -5.03 2.91
C GLN A 58 -10.26 -3.94 3.60
N LEU A 59 -9.01 -4.24 3.97
CA LEU A 59 -8.13 -3.26 4.59
C LEU A 59 -7.81 -2.11 3.62
N LEU A 60 -7.45 -2.42 2.38
CA LEU A 60 -7.22 -1.42 1.33
C LEU A 60 -8.44 -0.53 1.09
N LYS A 61 -9.64 -1.11 1.13
CA LYS A 61 -10.90 -0.38 1.00
C LYS A 61 -11.13 0.55 2.19
N THR A 62 -10.95 0.06 3.41
CA THR A 62 -11.11 0.87 4.63
C THR A 62 -10.11 2.04 4.67
N GLU A 63 -8.92 1.84 4.14
CA GLU A 63 -7.88 2.87 4.04
C GLU A 63 -8.06 3.83 2.84
N GLY A 64 -9.05 3.57 1.96
CA GLY A 64 -9.39 4.43 0.84
C GLY A 64 -8.52 4.26 -0.41
N PHE A 65 -7.65 3.25 -0.45
CA PHE A 65 -6.78 3.00 -1.62
C PHE A 65 -7.51 2.32 -2.78
N ILE A 66 -8.58 1.58 -2.48
CA ILE A 66 -9.42 0.90 -3.48
C ILE A 66 -10.89 1.06 -3.14
N GLU A 67 -11.74 0.91 -4.14
CA GLU A 67 -13.17 0.67 -3.98
C GLU A 67 -13.50 -0.78 -4.35
N ILE A 68 -14.60 -1.30 -3.80
CA ILE A 68 -15.09 -2.65 -4.12
C ILE A 68 -16.58 -2.55 -4.44
N ASP A 69 -16.92 -2.84 -5.69
CA ASP A 69 -18.29 -2.91 -6.21
C ASP A 69 -18.65 -4.38 -6.53
N ARG A 70 -19.89 -4.78 -6.21
CA ARG A 70 -20.38 -6.16 -6.40
C ARG A 70 -20.34 -6.64 -7.86
N ARG A 71 -20.50 -5.73 -8.83
CA ARG A 71 -20.54 -6.01 -10.26
C ARG A 71 -19.20 -5.76 -10.95
N LYS A 72 -18.47 -4.74 -10.52
CA LYS A 72 -17.21 -4.31 -11.17
C LYS A 72 -15.93 -4.86 -10.52
N GLY A 73 -16.04 -5.46 -9.32
CA GLY A 73 -14.87 -5.95 -8.59
C GLY A 73 -14.15 -4.83 -7.84
N ALA A 74 -12.84 -4.98 -7.65
CA ALA A 74 -12.01 -4.03 -6.93
C ALA A 74 -11.31 -3.06 -7.91
N THR A 75 -11.31 -1.77 -7.61
CA THR A 75 -10.73 -0.71 -8.47
C THR A 75 -9.89 0.24 -7.63
N VAL A 76 -8.77 0.74 -8.16
CA VAL A 76 -7.90 1.69 -7.45
C VAL A 76 -8.54 3.09 -7.38
N CYS A 77 -8.52 3.69 -6.20
CA CYS A 77 -9.04 5.05 -5.99
C CYS A 77 -8.08 6.13 -6.51
N PRO A 78 -8.59 7.33 -6.89
CA PRO A 78 -7.76 8.51 -7.11
C PRO A 78 -6.94 8.92 -5.88
N VAL A 79 -5.88 9.69 -6.11
CA VAL A 79 -5.06 10.25 -5.03
C VAL A 79 -5.87 11.26 -4.23
N GLY A 80 -5.74 11.23 -2.90
CA GLY A 80 -6.41 12.18 -2.01
C GLY A 80 -7.78 11.73 -1.50
N CYS A 81 -8.26 10.54 -1.87
CA CYS A 81 -9.51 9.97 -1.35
C CYS A 81 -9.41 9.41 0.09
N GLY A 82 -8.35 9.76 0.83
CA GLY A 82 -8.05 9.22 2.17
C GLY A 82 -8.72 9.97 3.32
N ASN A 83 -8.79 9.33 4.48
CA ASN A 83 -9.39 9.90 5.70
C ASN A 83 -8.54 11.06 6.27
N SER A 84 -9.22 12.07 6.85
CA SER A 84 -8.60 13.20 7.57
C SER A 84 -7.64 12.75 8.68
N ASP A 85 -7.88 11.57 9.25
CA ASP A 85 -7.14 11.01 10.39
C ASP A 85 -5.82 10.35 9.97
N TYR A 86 -5.55 10.23 8.67
CA TYR A 86 -4.31 9.65 8.16
C TYR A 86 -3.07 10.44 8.60
N ARG A 87 -3.21 11.77 8.72
CA ARG A 87 -2.09 12.63 9.12
C ARG A 87 -1.61 12.33 10.54
N GLU A 88 -2.54 12.19 11.49
CA GLU A 88 -2.18 11.86 12.88
C GLU A 88 -1.52 10.48 12.97
N LYS A 89 -2.02 9.50 12.21
CA LYS A 89 -1.41 8.16 12.13
C LYS A 89 0.00 8.22 11.56
N LEU A 90 0.20 8.99 10.48
CA LEU A 90 1.51 9.18 9.86
C LEU A 90 2.51 9.84 10.81
N GLU A 91 2.09 10.86 11.55
CA GLU A 91 2.93 11.54 12.54
C GLU A 91 3.42 10.55 13.62
N LYS A 92 2.54 9.68 14.14
CA LYS A 92 2.91 8.63 15.12
C LYS A 92 3.86 7.58 14.57
N GLU A 93 3.66 7.14 13.32
CA GLU A 93 4.55 6.17 12.68
C GLU A 93 5.94 6.77 12.42
N LEU A 94 6.01 8.04 11.99
CA LEU A 94 7.26 8.76 11.80
C LEU A 94 8.00 9.00 13.12
N GLU A 95 7.30 9.29 14.21
CA GLU A 95 7.90 9.43 15.54
C GLU A 95 8.64 8.16 15.95
N LEU A 96 7.97 7.01 15.86
CA LEU A 96 8.57 5.72 16.22
C LEU A 96 9.77 5.39 15.33
N LEU A 97 9.64 5.57 14.00
CA LEU A 97 10.72 5.32 13.05
C LEU A 97 11.94 6.23 13.30
N SER A 98 11.69 7.51 13.62
CA SER A 98 12.75 8.47 13.91
C SER A 98 13.47 8.12 15.21
N ALA A 99 12.75 7.66 16.23
CA ALA A 99 13.33 7.19 17.48
C ALA A 99 14.23 5.96 17.26
N GLU A 100 13.76 4.97 16.50
CA GLU A 100 14.56 3.79 16.14
C GLU A 100 15.80 4.14 15.33
N ALA A 101 15.67 5.03 14.34
CA ALA A 101 16.77 5.47 13.50
C ALA A 101 17.85 6.18 14.33
N CYS A 102 17.43 7.07 15.24
CA CYS A 102 18.32 7.76 16.17
C CYS A 102 19.09 6.78 17.06
N LEU A 103 18.40 5.79 17.66
CA LEU A 103 19.04 4.77 18.51
C LEU A 103 20.03 3.87 17.74
N LYS A 104 19.85 3.73 16.42
CA LYS A 104 20.73 2.97 15.53
C LYS A 104 21.83 3.83 14.90
N GLY A 105 21.92 5.11 15.26
CA GLY A 105 23.00 6.01 14.84
C GLY A 105 22.76 6.76 13.52
N VAL A 106 21.54 6.75 12.98
CA VAL A 106 21.18 7.53 11.78
C VAL A 106 20.97 8.99 12.19
N GLY A 107 21.71 9.91 11.57
CA GLY A 107 21.58 11.34 11.81
C GLY A 107 20.30 11.93 11.21
N CYS A 108 19.85 13.07 11.74
CA CYS A 108 18.64 13.75 11.25
C CYS A 108 18.71 14.07 9.75
N GLU A 109 19.84 14.62 9.28
CA GLU A 109 20.02 14.95 7.86
C GLU A 109 19.95 13.69 6.99
N GLU A 110 20.63 12.62 7.39
CA GLU A 110 20.61 11.34 6.67
C GLU A 110 19.20 10.76 6.59
N PHE A 111 18.46 10.77 7.70
CA PHE A 111 17.08 10.30 7.75
C PHE A 111 16.18 11.11 6.79
N LEU A 112 16.30 12.44 6.78
CA LEU A 112 15.54 13.30 5.88
C LEU A 112 15.88 13.05 4.41
N GLN A 113 17.16 12.82 4.07
CA GLN A 113 17.58 12.45 2.72
C GLN A 113 17.00 11.09 2.30
N LEU A 114 16.98 10.10 3.19
CA LEU A 114 16.34 8.81 2.93
C LEU A 114 14.84 8.97 2.66
N CYS A 115 14.13 9.72 3.50
CA CYS A 115 12.71 10.01 3.30
C CYS A 115 12.46 10.68 1.95
N LYS A 116 13.26 11.69 1.60
CA LYS A 116 13.15 12.39 0.32
C LYS A 116 13.39 11.46 -0.88
N ASN A 117 14.41 10.61 -0.80
CA ASN A 117 14.75 9.69 -1.88
C ASN A 117 13.67 8.62 -2.09
N ILE A 118 13.13 8.07 -1.00
CA ILE A 118 12.07 7.05 -1.07
C ILE A 118 10.77 7.68 -1.56
N PHE A 119 10.37 8.82 -1.01
CA PHE A 119 9.15 9.52 -1.41
C PHE A 119 9.22 10.00 -2.86
N GLY A 120 10.40 10.43 -3.32
CA GLY A 120 10.64 10.83 -4.70
C GLY A 120 10.54 9.68 -5.73
N GLN A 121 10.39 8.42 -5.30
CA GLN A 121 10.06 7.31 -6.19
C GLN A 121 8.54 7.11 -6.34
N MET A 122 7.73 7.79 -5.53
CA MET A 122 6.29 7.66 -5.51
C MET A 122 5.66 8.65 -6.48
N HIS A 123 5.07 8.14 -7.55
CA HIS A 123 4.42 8.89 -8.61
C HIS A 123 3.06 8.25 -8.93
N PRO A 124 2.06 8.36 -8.03
CA PRO A 124 0.76 7.78 -8.30
C PRO A 124 0.13 8.47 -9.51
N THR A 125 -0.29 7.66 -10.50
CA THR A 125 -0.86 8.20 -11.74
C THR A 125 -2.28 8.69 -11.49
N CYS A 126 -2.51 10.01 -11.60
CA CYS A 126 -3.86 10.57 -11.65
C CYS A 126 -4.52 10.22 -12.99
N ILE A 127 -5.84 10.00 -12.99
CA ILE A 127 -6.60 9.88 -14.24
C ILE A 127 -6.60 11.26 -14.90
N GLU A 128 -6.00 11.39 -16.08
CA GLU A 128 -6.29 12.52 -16.96
C GLU A 128 -7.76 12.38 -17.39
N GLU A 129 -8.62 13.29 -16.93
CA GLU A 129 -10.01 13.37 -17.39
C GLU A 129 -10.00 13.64 -18.90
N GLY A 130 -10.49 12.68 -19.68
CA GLY A 130 -10.81 12.81 -21.09
C GLY A 130 -12.31 13.02 -21.29
#